data_AF-A0A535KEL3-F1
#
_entry.id   AF-A0A535KEL3-F1
#
_cell.length_a   1.000
_cell.length_b   1.000
_cell.length_c   1.000
_cell.angle_alpha   90.00
_cell.angle_beta   90.00
_cell.angle_gamma   90.00
#
_symmetry.space_group_name_H-M   'P 1'
#
loop_
_entity.id
_entity.type
_entity.pdbx_description
1 polymer ?
#
loop_
_entity_poly.entity_id
_entity_poly.type
_entity_poly.pdbx_seq_one_letter_code
_entity_poly.pdbx_strand_id
1 'polypeptide(L)' 'MALKIRVLASHGPLRRGTVPPLVYRAEAYEEADRFRERMWGCAHDHESVEHAFNCGVEWLNDQSDETAVQMA' A
#
# COMPACT_ATOMS: atom_id res chain seq x y z
N MET A 1 -10.24 13.94 -5.96
CA MET A 1 -8.98 13.29 -6.38
C MET A 1 -9.19 11.79 -6.26
N ALA A 2 -8.81 10.99 -7.26
CA ALA A 2 -8.97 9.54 -7.22
C ALA A 2 -7.63 8.89 -6.87
N LEU A 3 -7.56 8.23 -5.70
CA LEU A 3 -6.39 7.49 -5.26
C LEU A 3 -6.51 6.03 -5.71
N LYS A 4 -5.37 5.41 -6.04
CA LYS A 4 -5.25 3.99 -6.35
C LYS A 4 -4.18 3.33 -5.53
N ILE A 5 -4.38 2.04 -5.25
CA ILE A 5 -3.40 1.20 -4.55
C ILE A 5 -2.55 0.43 -5.56
N ARG A 6 -1.24 0.36 -5.30
CA ARG A 6 -0.31 -0.60 -5.91
C ARG A 6 0.34 -1.44 -4.83
N VAL A 7 0.74 -2.66 -5.19
CA VAL A 7 1.53 -3.54 -4.32
C VAL A 7 2.95 -3.63 -4.90
N LEU A 8 3.94 -3.35 -4.06
CA LEU A 8 5.35 -3.55 -4.38
C LEU A 8 5.88 -4.80 -3.69
N ALA A 9 6.64 -5.61 -4.44
CA ALA A 9 7.37 -6.75 -3.90
C ALA A 9 8.84 -6.36 -3.70
N SER A 10 9.42 -6.79 -2.59
CA SER A 10 10.85 -6.62 -2.29
C SER A 10 11.38 -7.83 -1.52
N HIS A 11 12.69 -7.92 -1.34
CA HIS A 11 13.28 -8.96 -0.50
C HIS A 11 13.26 -8.51 0.96
N GLY A 12 12.71 -9.35 1.82
CA GLY A 12 12.74 -9.17 3.26
C GLY A 12 14.11 -9.50 3.86
N PRO A 13 14.24 -9.41 5.20
CA PRO A 13 15.48 -9.78 5.87
C PRO A 13 15.80 -11.26 5.66
N LEU A 14 17.09 -11.57 5.45
CA LEU A 14 17.56 -12.95 5.32
C LEU A 14 17.26 -13.72 6.62
N ARG A 15 16.41 -14.76 6.53
CA ARG A 15 16.11 -15.67 7.65
C ARG A 15 16.59 -17.07 7.28
N ARG A 16 17.42 -17.70 8.14
CA ARG A 16 17.95 -19.08 8.11
C ARG A 16 17.90 -19.81 6.74
N GLY A 17 18.39 -19.16 5.68
CA GLY A 17 18.33 -19.64 4.30
C GLY A 17 19.20 -18.80 3.39
N THR A 18 19.44 -19.28 2.17
CA THR A 18 20.31 -18.61 1.17
C THR A 18 19.59 -17.54 0.35
N VAL A 19 18.26 -17.60 0.27
CA VAL A 19 17.44 -16.64 -0.49
C VAL A 19 16.52 -15.92 0.49
N PRO A 20 16.55 -14.58 0.56
CA PRO A 20 15.61 -13.83 1.39
C PRO A 20 14.17 -14.02 0.90
N PRO A 21 13.18 -14.10 1.81
CA PRO A 21 11.78 -14.22 1.41
C PRO A 21 11.31 -12.94 0.70
N LEU A 22 10.32 -13.07 -0.18
CA LEU A 22 9.60 -11.90 -0.69
C LEU A 22 8.71 -11.32 0.40
N VAL A 23 8.68 -9.99 0.47
CA VAL A 23 7.75 -9.22 1.29
C VAL A 23 7.03 -8.21 0.41
N TYR A 24 5.78 -7.93 0.76
CA TYR A 24 4.89 -7.08 -0.01
C TYR A 24 4.49 -5.85 0.79
N ARG A 25 4.40 -4.69 0.14
CA ARG A 25 3.92 -3.44 0.74
C ARG A 25 2.92 -2.76 -0.17
N ALA A 26 1.87 -2.18 0.41
CA ALA A 26 0.92 -1.33 -0.29
C ALA A 26 1.39 0.11 -0.33
N GLU A 27 1.17 0.75 -1.47
CA GLU A 27 1.37 2.17 -1.68
C GLU A 27 0.16 2.78 -2.38
N ALA A 28 -0.21 4.01 -1.99
CA ALA A 28 -1.21 4.80 -2.67
C ALA A 28 -0.57 5.89 -3.51
N TYR A 29 -1.19 6.15 -4.66
CA TYR A 29 -0.79 7.21 -5.59
C TYR A 29 -2.04 7.82 -6.23
N GLU A 30 -1.91 9.05 -6.74
CA GLU A 30 -2.99 9.69 -7.49
C GLU A 30 -3.11 9.08 -8.89
N GLU A 31 -4.32 8.69 -9.29
CA GLU A 31 -4.55 8.06 -10.58
C GLU A 31 -4.14 8.95 -11.77
N ALA A 32 -4.33 10.26 -11.64
CA ALA A 32 -3.97 11.24 -12.66
C ALA A 32 -2.46 11.52 -12.71
N ASP A 33 -1.70 11.15 -11.68
CA ASP A 33 -0.26 11.34 -11.68
C ASP A 33 0.42 10.29 -12.57
N ARG A 34 0.97 10.78 -13.69
CA ARG A 34 1.71 9.98 -14.66
C ARG A 34 2.93 9.29 -14.04
N PHE A 35 3.55 9.88 -13.02
CA PHE A 35 4.73 9.33 -12.36
C PHE A 35 4.36 8.32 -11.27
N ARG A 36 3.10 8.28 -10.86
CA ARG A 36 2.60 7.44 -9.76
C ARG A 36 3.46 7.64 -8.51
N GLU A 37 3.69 8.90 -8.16
CA GLU A 37 4.39 9.30 -6.96
C GLU A 37 3.64 8.77 -5.74
N ARG A 38 4.42 8.31 -4.77
CA ARG A 38 3.87 7.69 -3.57
C ARG A 38 3.35 8.77 -2.62
N MET A 39 2.04 8.82 -2.47
CA MET A 39 1.35 9.68 -1.49
C MET A 39 1.30 9.03 -0.10
N TRP A 40 1.19 7.71 -0.07
CA TRP A 40 1.18 6.91 1.16
C TRP A 40 1.79 5.54 0.91
N GLY A 41 2.31 4.92 1.97
CA GLY A 41 2.66 3.49 1.95
C GLY A 41 2.60 2.89 3.35
N CYS A 42 2.22 1.62 3.44
CA CYS A 42 2.18 0.92 4.72
C CYS A 42 3.59 0.78 5.32
N ALA A 43 3.70 0.93 6.64
CA ALA A 43 4.98 0.90 7.35
C ALA A 43 5.48 -0.52 7.68
N HIS A 44 4.69 -1.54 7.38
CA HIS A 44 4.96 -2.94 7.69
C HIS A 44 4.97 -3.80 6.43
N ASP A 45 5.63 -4.94 6.55
CA ASP A 45 5.79 -5.92 5.49
C ASP A 45 4.68 -6.98 5.59
N HIS A 46 4.14 -7.40 4.44
CA HIS A 46 3.18 -8.49 4.33
C HIS A 46 3.79 -9.72 3.66
N GLU A 47 3.31 -10.90 4.04
CA GLU A 47 3.76 -12.19 3.49
C GLU A 47 3.04 -12.56 2.18
N SER A 48 1.95 -11.86 1.82
CA SER A 48 1.23 -12.08 0.57
C SER A 48 0.77 -10.78 -0.09
N VAL A 49 0.59 -10.84 -1.42
CA VAL A 49 0.08 -9.72 -2.23
C VAL A 49 -1.33 -9.32 -1.79
N GLU A 50 -2.19 -10.30 -1.55
CA GLU A 50 -3.58 -10.08 -1.12
C GLU A 50 -3.64 -9.32 0.20
N HIS A 51 -2.81 -9.70 1.17
CA HIS A 51 -2.81 -9.07 2.48
C HIS A 51 -2.30 -7.62 2.41
N ALA A 52 -1.28 -7.36 1.59
CA ALA A 52 -0.84 -5.99 1.30
C ALA A 52 -1.95 -5.18 0.62
N PHE A 53 -2.59 -5.73 -0.42
CA PHE A 53 -3.66 -5.04 -1.14
C PHE A 53 -4.82 -4.67 -0.22
N ASN A 54 -5.28 -5.60 0.62
CA ASN A 54 -6.35 -5.35 1.59
C ASN A 54 -5.98 -4.24 2.59
N CYS A 55 -4.74 -4.21 3.10
CA CYS A 55 -4.26 -3.12 3.95
C CYS A 55 -4.32 -1.75 3.25
N GLY A 56 -3.98 -1.69 1.96
CA GLY A 56 -4.11 -0.46 1.19
C GLY A 56 -5.56 -0.03 0.96
N VAL A 57 -6.47 -0.98 0.73
CA VAL A 57 -7.90 -0.71 0.56
C VAL A 57 -8.54 -0.23 1.87
N GLU A 58 -8.19 -0.83 3.00
CA GLU A 58 -8.61 -0.38 4.33
C GLU A 58 -8.23 1.09 4.55
N TRP A 59 -6.95 1.44 4.33
CA TRP A 59 -6.49 2.83 4.43
C TRP A 59 -7.24 3.76 3.46
N LEU A 60 -7.48 3.34 2.22
CA LEU A 60 -8.19 4.15 1.23
C LEU A 60 -9.64 4.44 1.64
N ASN A 61 -10.31 3.46 2.27
CA ASN A 61 -11.66 3.62 2.78
C ASN A 61 -11.67 4.62 3.95
N ASP A 62 -10.71 4.53 4.88
CA ASP A 62 -10.59 5.48 6.01
C ASP A 62 -10.43 6.93 5.51
N GLN A 63 -9.67 7.15 4.43
CA GLN A 63 -9.52 8.48 3.84
C GLN A 63 -10.83 9.03 3.26
N SER A 64 -11.66 8.15 2.69
CA SER A 64 -12.95 8.52 2.07
C SER A 64 -13.97 8.95 3.14
N ASP A 65 -13.94 8.30 4.30
CA ASP A 65 -14.79 8.64 5.44
C ASP A 65 -14.37 9.98 6.08
N GLU A 66 -13.07 10.28 6.16
CA GLU A 66 -12.57 11.55 6.68
C GLU A 66 -12.93 12.74 5.78
N THR A 67 -12.96 12.53 4.45
CA THR A 67 -13.41 13.57 3.51
C THR A 67 -14.92 13.83 3.57
N ALA A 68 -15.73 12.82 3.91
CA ALA A 68 -17.17 12.97 4.04
C ALA A 68 -17.58 13.78 5.29
N VAL A 69 -16.83 13.67 6.39
CA VAL A 69 -17.12 14.36 7.65
C VAL A 69 -16.79 15.87 7.58
N GLN A 70 -15.81 16.30 6.80
CA GLN A 70 -15.47 17.73 6.66
C GLN A 70 -16.44 18.51 5.75
N MET A 71 -17.42 17.84 5.14
CA MET A 71 -18.43 18.41 4.25
C MET A 71 -19.85 18.46 4.86
N ALA A 72 -19.99 18.10 6.15
CA ALA A 72 -21.23 18.15 6.91
C ALA A 72 -21.21 19.27 7.97
#